data_AF-A0A0N0YKC4-F1
#
_entry.id   AF-A0A0N0YKC4-F1
#
_cell.length_a   1.000
_cell.length_b   1.000
_cell.length_c   1.000
_cell.angle_alpha   90.00
_cell.angle_beta   90.00
_cell.angle_gamma   90.00
#
_symmetry.space_group_name_H-M   'P 1'
#
loop_
_entity.id
_entity.type
_entity.pdbx_description
1 polymer ?
#
loop_
_entity_poly.entity_id
_entity_poly.type
_entity_poly.pdbx_seq_one_letter_code
_entity_poly.pdbx_strand_id
1 'polypeptide(L)'
;SAAGLRGQAARLRDSAAVAEASDADVAWSLLSARSAMEHRAVVLGENRAEFLAGLEALAAGEPAGNVVSDVTAGVRRLALVFSGQGSQRLGMGRELVSLPGFGEVFEEVCGAFDGLLEVPLREVLWAEEGSDRAALIDETVYTQTG
;
A
#
# COMPACT_ATOMS: atom_id res chain seq x y z
N SER A 1 19.26 -10.92 13.73
CA SER A 1 18.51 -11.75 14.70
C SER A 1 17.27 -11.00 15.15
N ALA A 2 16.25 -11.70 15.67
CA ALA A 2 15.05 -11.07 16.20
C ALA A 2 15.36 -10.13 17.38
N ALA A 3 16.22 -10.55 18.31
CA ALA A 3 16.66 -9.71 19.42
C ALA A 3 17.41 -8.44 18.95
N GLY A 4 18.22 -8.54 17.89
CA GLY A 4 18.90 -7.39 17.30
C GLY A 4 17.93 -6.37 16.70
N LEU A 5 16.88 -6.86 16.01
CA LEU A 5 15.83 -5.99 15.46
C LEU A 5 15.06 -5.27 16.58
N ARG A 6 14.68 -5.98 17.65
CA ARG A 6 14.01 -5.37 18.81
C ARG A 6 14.88 -4.31 19.50
N GLY A 7 16.16 -4.61 19.71
CA GLY A 7 17.12 -3.64 20.24
C GLY A 7 17.31 -2.42 19.34
N GLN A 8 17.25 -2.62 18.02
CA GLN A 8 17.30 -1.51 17.07
C GLN A 8 16.04 -0.65 17.12
N ALA A 9 14.85 -1.26 17.26
CA ALA A 9 13.58 -0.55 17.40
C ALA A 9 13.57 0.34 18.65
N ALA A 10 14.02 -0.19 19.80
CA ALA A 10 14.15 0.60 21.04
C ALA A 10 15.06 1.82 20.87
N ARG A 11 16.27 1.62 20.31
CA ARG A 11 17.21 2.72 20.05
C ARG A 11 16.65 3.76 19.09
N LEU A 12 15.97 3.30 18.04
CA LEU A 12 15.37 4.19 17.05
C LEU A 12 14.23 5.00 17.68
N ARG A 13 13.37 4.38 18.49
CA ARG A 13 12.30 5.05 19.22
C ARG A 13 12.85 6.18 20.08
N ASP A 14 13.86 5.87 20.90
CA ASP A 14 14.45 6.85 21.81
C ASP A 14 15.10 8.01 21.04
N SER A 15 15.78 7.70 19.92
CA SER A 15 16.38 8.74 19.06
C SER A 15 15.34 9.59 18.33
N ALA A 16 14.26 8.98 17.83
CA ALA A 16 13.22 9.66 17.07
C ALA A 16 12.30 10.49 17.97
N ALA A 17 12.14 10.13 19.24
CA ALA A 17 11.36 10.89 20.21
C ALA A 17 11.92 12.30 20.45
N VAL A 18 13.24 12.49 20.28
CA VAL A 18 13.94 13.76 20.49
C VAL A 18 14.52 14.34 19.20
N ALA A 19 14.31 13.69 18.05
CA ALA A 19 14.87 14.14 16.78
C ALA A 19 14.11 15.36 16.24
N GLU A 20 14.85 16.41 15.90
CA GLU A 20 14.35 17.58 15.16
C GLU A 20 14.13 17.28 13.66
N ALA A 21 14.73 16.19 13.16
CA ALA A 21 14.57 15.76 11.78
C ALA A 21 13.11 15.38 11.47
N SER A 22 12.68 15.62 10.23
CA SER A 22 11.36 15.23 9.77
C SER A 22 11.19 13.71 9.72
N ASP A 23 9.93 13.23 9.76
CA ASP A 23 9.62 11.79 9.61
C ASP A 23 10.15 11.24 8.28
N ALA A 24 10.08 12.04 7.22
CA ALA A 24 10.58 11.70 5.90
C ALA A 24 12.11 11.53 5.90
N ASP A 25 12.86 12.41 6.58
CA ASP A 25 14.32 12.32 6.66
C ASP A 25 14.78 11.09 7.44
N VAL A 26 14.06 10.76 8.52
CA VAL A 26 14.31 9.54 9.30
C VAL A 26 14.06 8.31 8.44
N ALA A 27 12.91 8.24 7.75
CA ALA A 27 12.56 7.13 6.87
C ALA A 27 13.59 6.98 5.72
N TRP A 28 13.95 8.08 5.06
CA TRP A 28 14.95 8.09 4.00
C TRP A 28 16.31 7.59 4.50
N SER A 29 16.74 8.03 5.68
CA SER A 29 18.01 7.60 6.29
C SER A 29 18.02 6.11 6.61
N LEU A 30 16.89 5.55 7.07
CA LEU A 30 16.76 4.12 7.34
C LEU A 30 16.84 3.28 6.06
N LEU A 31 16.28 3.77 4.95
CA LEU A 31 16.26 3.07 3.67
C LEU A 31 17.56 3.18 2.89
N SER A 32 18.21 4.34 2.91
CA SER A 32 19.35 4.65 2.02
C SER A 32 20.72 4.49 2.67
N ALA A 33 20.82 4.66 4.00
CA ALA A 33 22.12 4.76 4.69
C ALA A 33 22.40 3.59 5.65
N ARG A 34 21.57 2.54 5.63
CA ARG A 34 21.71 1.37 6.51
C ARG A 34 21.73 0.08 5.70
N SER A 35 22.54 -0.87 6.14
CA SER A 35 22.59 -2.20 5.53
C SER A 35 21.28 -2.96 5.78
N ALA A 36 20.72 -3.55 4.73
CA ALA A 36 19.47 -4.29 4.80
C ALA A 36 19.71 -5.73 5.34
N MET A 37 19.68 -5.88 6.67
CA MET A 37 19.89 -7.16 7.37
C MET A 37 18.75 -8.17 7.17
N GLU A 38 18.91 -9.41 7.62
CA GLU A 38 17.92 -10.48 7.38
C GLU A 38 16.60 -10.31 8.14
N HIS A 39 16.66 -9.85 9.40
CA HIS A 39 15.47 -9.57 10.20
C HIS A 39 15.06 -8.13 9.96
N ARG A 40 13.88 -7.93 9.38
CA ARG A 40 13.39 -6.62 8.97
C ARG A 40 12.02 -6.35 9.56
N ALA A 41 11.74 -5.08 9.80
CA ALA A 41 10.40 -4.60 10.07
C ALA A 41 10.17 -3.27 9.38
N VAL A 42 8.91 -3.02 9.04
CA VAL A 42 8.41 -1.75 8.53
C VAL A 42 7.30 -1.30 9.48
N VAL A 43 7.40 -0.06 9.95
CA VAL A 43 6.33 0.61 10.70
C VAL A 43 5.67 1.59 9.74
N LEU A 44 4.38 1.41 9.49
CA LEU A 44 3.55 2.32 8.72
C LEU A 44 2.93 3.36 9.65
N GLY A 45 2.79 4.59 9.19
CA GLY A 45 2.13 5.63 9.96
C GLY A 45 2.16 6.97 9.24
N GLU A 46 1.22 7.83 9.59
CA GLU A 46 1.07 9.16 9.00
C GLU A 46 1.76 10.24 9.83
N ASN A 47 2.19 9.91 11.05
CA ASN A 47 2.80 10.84 11.98
C ASN A 47 3.80 10.15 12.93
N ARG A 48 4.65 10.98 13.56
CA ARG A 48 5.64 10.57 14.57
C ARG A 48 5.05 9.75 15.71
N ALA A 49 3.82 10.01 16.17
CA ALA A 49 3.24 9.31 17.30
C ALA A 49 2.96 7.83 16.96
N GLU A 50 2.37 7.57 15.79
CA GLU A 50 2.16 6.21 15.27
C GLU A 50 3.48 5.47 15.01
N PHE A 51 4.48 6.19 14.50
CA PHE A 51 5.82 5.64 14.31
C PHE A 51 6.44 5.19 15.63
N LEU A 52 6.39 6.03 16.67
CA LEU A 52 6.93 5.71 17.99
C LEU A 52 6.17 4.54 18.65
N ALA A 53 4.84 4.51 18.54
CA ALA A 53 4.02 3.42 19.06
C ALA A 53 4.34 2.08 18.38
N GLY A 54 4.52 2.09 17.05
CA GLY A 54 4.91 0.88 16.31
C GLY A 54 6.33 0.40 16.67
N LEU A 55 7.28 1.32 16.89
CA LEU A 55 8.62 0.96 17.36
C LEU A 55 8.62 0.41 18.80
N GLU A 56 7.75 0.93 19.66
CA GLU A 56 7.57 0.41 21.02
C GLU A 56 7.04 -1.03 21.00
N ALA A 57 5.95 -1.29 20.27
CA ALA A 57 5.42 -2.64 20.09
C ALA A 57 6.47 -3.59 19.50
N LEU A 58 7.20 -3.13 18.47
CA LEU A 58 8.27 -3.92 17.85
C LEU A 58 9.41 -4.22 18.84
N ALA A 59 9.79 -3.26 19.68
CA ALA A 59 10.82 -3.45 20.70
C ALA A 59 10.38 -4.44 21.79
N ALA A 60 9.09 -4.42 22.17
CA ALA A 60 8.48 -5.38 23.08
C ALA A 60 8.30 -6.78 22.45
N GLY A 61 8.28 -6.86 21.11
CA GLY A 61 7.96 -8.09 20.39
C GLY A 61 6.46 -8.39 20.35
N GLU A 62 5.64 -7.34 20.45
CA GLU A 62 4.19 -7.41 20.44
C GLU A 62 3.63 -7.12 19.04
N PRO A 63 2.51 -7.76 18.64
CA PRO A 63 1.86 -7.46 17.38
C PRO A 63 1.25 -6.04 17.40
N ALA A 64 1.37 -5.34 16.29
CA ALA A 64 0.72 -4.05 16.07
C ALA A 64 0.20 -3.96 14.64
N GLY A 65 -0.97 -3.38 14.43
CA GLY A 65 -1.65 -3.34 13.13
C GLY A 65 -0.89 -2.60 12.04
N ASN A 66 0.04 -1.72 12.43
CA ASN A 66 0.88 -0.94 11.52
C ASN A 66 2.33 -1.45 11.44
N VAL A 67 2.65 -2.60 12.04
CA VAL A 67 4.00 -3.18 12.03
C VAL A 67 3.99 -4.48 11.24
N VAL A 68 4.78 -4.51 10.16
CA VAL A 68 5.05 -5.73 9.40
C VAL A 68 6.49 -6.14 9.67
N SER A 69 6.71 -7.40 10.08
CA SER A 69 8.05 -7.93 10.30
C SER A 69 8.21 -9.30 9.66
N ASP A 70 9.40 -9.56 9.13
CA ASP A 70 9.73 -10.83 8.49
C ASP A 70 11.24 -11.08 8.53
N VAL A 71 11.62 -12.33 8.23
CA VAL A 71 13.00 -12.73 7.98
C VAL A 71 13.15 -13.00 6.49
N THR A 72 14.02 -12.24 5.81
CA THR A 72 14.24 -12.48 4.38
C THR A 72 14.83 -13.87 4.15
N ALA A 73 14.18 -14.61 3.25
CA ALA A 73 14.63 -15.91 2.78
C ALA A 73 15.23 -15.75 1.38
N GLY A 74 16.42 -15.12 1.29
CA GLY A 74 17.21 -15.03 0.06
C GLY A 74 16.47 -14.50 -1.18
N VAL A 75 16.94 -14.90 -2.37
CA VAL A 75 16.34 -14.52 -3.64
C VAL A 75 15.01 -15.26 -3.83
N ARG A 76 13.92 -14.51 -3.93
CA ARG A 76 12.58 -15.05 -4.23
C ARG A 76 12.21 -14.79 -5.68
N ARG A 77 11.48 -15.73 -6.29
CA ARG A 77 10.83 -15.52 -7.59
C ARG A 77 9.54 -14.74 -7.38
N LEU A 78 9.32 -13.71 -8.18
CA LEU A 78 8.07 -12.95 -8.20
C LEU A 78 7.09 -13.60 -9.18
N ALA A 79 5.84 -13.78 -8.75
CA ALA A 79 4.72 -14.13 -9.60
C ALA A 79 3.60 -13.11 -9.37
N LEU A 80 2.98 -12.63 -10.44
CA LEU A 80 1.79 -11.77 -10.39
C LEU A 80 0.57 -12.64 -10.67
N VAL A 81 -0.43 -12.57 -9.78
CA VAL A 81 -1.69 -13.33 -9.91
C VAL A 81 -2.80 -12.33 -10.21
N PHE A 82 -3.42 -12.48 -11.37
CA PHE A 82 -4.59 -11.70 -11.78
C PHE A 82 -5.83 -12.55 -11.49
N SER A 83 -6.56 -12.21 -10.42
CA SER A 83 -7.82 -12.88 -10.09
C SER A 83 -8.89 -12.55 -11.13
N GLY A 84 -9.86 -13.44 -11.28
CA GLY A 84 -11.06 -13.17 -12.09
C GLY A 84 -12.01 -12.19 -11.39
N GLN A 85 -13.28 -12.21 -11.81
CA GLN A 85 -14.36 -11.42 -11.22
C GLN A 85 -14.60 -11.76 -9.74
N GLY A 86 -15.02 -10.76 -8.95
CA GLY A 86 -15.40 -10.89 -7.54
C GLY A 86 -14.66 -9.94 -6.59
N SER A 87 -13.64 -9.23 -7.08
CA SER A 87 -12.87 -8.25 -6.30
C SER A 87 -13.21 -6.80 -6.64
N GLN A 88 -14.13 -6.57 -7.57
CA GLN A 88 -14.56 -5.22 -7.94
C GLN A 88 -15.23 -4.52 -6.76
N ARG A 89 -15.02 -3.21 -6.67
CA ARG A 89 -15.67 -2.34 -5.69
C ARG A 89 -15.79 -0.94 -6.27
N LEU A 90 -16.88 -0.25 -5.92
CA LEU A 90 -17.04 1.15 -6.29
C LEU A 90 -15.86 1.97 -5.76
N GLY A 91 -15.42 2.93 -6.57
CA GLY A 91 -14.27 3.78 -6.27
C GLY A 91 -12.91 3.09 -6.39
N MET A 92 -12.81 1.85 -6.88
CA MET A 92 -11.51 1.22 -7.10
C MET A 92 -10.63 2.08 -8.04
N GLY A 93 -9.33 2.14 -7.72
CA GLY A 93 -8.37 2.95 -8.45
C GLY A 93 -8.46 4.46 -8.22
N ARG A 94 -9.56 5.01 -7.66
CA ARG A 94 -9.79 6.46 -7.58
C ARG A 94 -8.72 7.21 -6.80
N GLU A 95 -8.28 6.70 -5.66
CA GLU A 95 -7.21 7.33 -4.87
C GLU A 95 -5.83 7.11 -5.52
N LEU A 96 -5.68 5.99 -6.23
CA LEU A 96 -4.41 5.58 -6.85
C LEU A 96 -4.07 6.41 -8.09
N VAL A 97 -5.04 7.04 -8.77
CA VAL A 97 -4.74 7.89 -9.95
C VAL A 97 -3.84 9.07 -9.64
N SER A 98 -3.75 9.48 -8.38
CA SER A 98 -2.80 10.51 -7.92
C SER A 98 -1.36 10.00 -7.82
N LEU A 99 -1.16 8.68 -7.81
CA LEU A 99 0.17 8.08 -7.71
C LEU A 99 0.89 8.13 -9.07
N PRO A 100 2.21 8.36 -9.08
CA PRO A 100 3.00 8.38 -10.31
C PRO A 100 2.79 7.12 -11.16
N GLY A 101 2.51 7.32 -12.45
CA GLY A 101 2.32 6.26 -13.45
C GLY A 101 0.96 5.55 -13.43
N PHE A 102 0.27 5.46 -12.28
CA PHE A 102 -1.03 4.78 -12.21
C PHE A 102 -2.12 5.54 -12.96
N GLY A 103 -2.21 6.87 -12.78
CA GLY A 103 -3.24 7.68 -13.41
C GLY A 103 -3.19 7.64 -14.94
N GLU A 104 -2.00 7.70 -15.52
CA GLU A 104 -1.79 7.62 -16.97
C GLU A 104 -2.26 6.27 -17.53
N VAL A 105 -1.83 5.17 -16.91
CA VAL A 105 -2.23 3.81 -17.32
C VAL A 105 -3.73 3.57 -17.09
N PHE A 106 -4.29 4.09 -16.00
CA PHE A 106 -5.71 3.97 -15.70
C PHE A 106 -6.57 4.65 -16.78
N GLU A 107 -6.18 5.85 -17.19
CA GLU A 107 -6.87 6.59 -18.25
C GLU A 107 -6.69 5.93 -19.62
N GLU A 108 -5.50 5.42 -19.94
CA GLU A 108 -5.24 4.64 -21.16
C GLU A 108 -6.15 3.40 -21.24
N VAL A 109 -6.24 2.64 -20.14
CA VAL A 109 -7.08 1.43 -20.08
C VAL A 109 -8.57 1.78 -20.17
N CYS A 110 -9.03 2.83 -19.49
CA CYS A 110 -10.43 3.26 -19.62
C CYS A 110 -10.75 3.68 -21.06
N GLY A 111 -9.88 4.48 -21.68
CA GLY A 111 -10.04 4.95 -23.05
C GLY A 111 -10.02 3.83 -24.10
N ALA A 112 -9.32 2.73 -23.83
CA ALA A 112 -9.33 1.56 -24.71
C ALA A 112 -10.72 0.91 -24.88
N PHE A 113 -11.64 1.17 -23.94
CA PHE A 113 -13.03 0.68 -23.99
C PHE A 113 -14.04 1.72 -24.49
N ASP A 114 -13.59 2.94 -24.85
CA ASP A 114 -14.47 3.97 -25.36
C ASP A 114 -15.14 3.52 -26.68
N GLY A 115 -16.48 3.58 -26.70
CA GLY A 115 -17.28 3.11 -27.84
C GLY A 115 -17.44 1.59 -27.94
N LEU A 116 -16.77 0.81 -27.08
CA LEU A 116 -17.00 -0.64 -26.93
C LEU A 116 -18.03 -0.95 -25.84
N LEU A 117 -18.07 -0.11 -24.80
CA LEU A 117 -19.06 -0.17 -23.72
C LEU A 117 -20.14 0.89 -23.90
N GLU A 118 -21.34 0.60 -23.41
CA GLU A 118 -22.47 1.55 -23.44
C GLU A 118 -22.23 2.75 -22.54
N VAL A 119 -21.58 2.54 -21.39
CA VAL A 119 -21.17 3.58 -20.44
C VAL A 119 -19.64 3.58 -20.34
N PRO A 120 -18.97 4.75 -20.31
CA PRO A 120 -17.52 4.79 -20.12
C PRO A 120 -17.11 4.07 -18.84
N LEU A 121 -16.09 3.21 -18.92
CA LEU A 121 -15.68 2.33 -17.82
C LEU A 121 -15.43 3.11 -16.52
N ARG A 122 -14.75 4.25 -16.60
CA ARG A 122 -14.49 5.14 -15.47
C ARG A 122 -15.77 5.61 -14.78
N GLU A 123 -16.83 5.91 -15.54
CA GLU A 123 -18.10 6.37 -14.98
C GLU A 123 -18.82 5.28 -14.20
N VAL A 124 -18.64 4.01 -14.57
CA VAL A 124 -19.13 2.85 -13.80
C VAL A 124 -18.29 2.64 -12.54
N LEU A 125 -16.96 2.61 -12.67
CA LEU A 125 -16.05 2.40 -11.55
C LEU A 125 -16.23 3.45 -10.44
N TRP A 126 -16.51 4.69 -10.85
CA TRP A 126 -16.61 5.84 -9.95
C TRP A 126 -18.03 6.36 -9.80
N ALA A 127 -19.03 5.55 -10.15
CA ALA A 127 -20.43 5.87 -9.94
C ALA A 127 -20.73 6.15 -8.46
N GLU A 128 -21.77 6.94 -8.21
CA GLU A 128 -22.33 7.12 -6.87
C GLU A 128 -23.04 5.84 -6.44
N GLU A 129 -22.81 5.41 -5.20
CA GLU A 129 -23.44 4.23 -4.63
C GLU A 129 -24.98 4.34 -4.69
N GLY A 130 -25.64 3.27 -5.13
CA GLY A 130 -27.09 3.23 -5.32
C GLY A 130 -27.61 3.83 -6.63
N SER A 131 -26.74 4.36 -7.50
CA SER A 131 -27.12 4.77 -8.86
C SER A 131 -27.25 3.58 -9.81
N ASP A 132 -28.00 3.75 -10.91
CA ASP A 132 -28.12 2.73 -11.97
C ASP A 132 -26.75 2.34 -12.54
N ARG A 133 -25.83 3.31 -12.65
CA ARG A 133 -24.46 3.09 -13.12
C ARG A 133 -23.61 2.30 -12.13
N ALA A 134 -23.85 2.45 -10.83
CA ALA A 134 -23.16 1.67 -9.83
C ALA A 134 -23.53 0.19 -9.90
N ALA A 135 -24.78 -0.14 -10.26
CA ALA A 135 -25.20 -1.53 -10.44
C ALA A 135 -24.46 -2.23 -11.59
N LEU A 136 -24.03 -1.48 -12.62
CA LEU A 136 -23.28 -2.01 -13.75
C LEU A 136 -21.92 -2.61 -13.34
N ILE A 137 -21.36 -2.22 -12.19
CA ILE A 137 -20.06 -2.73 -11.75
C ILE A 137 -20.07 -4.24 -11.51
N ASP A 138 -21.24 -4.87 -11.29
CA ASP A 138 -21.33 -6.32 -11.09
C ASP A 138 -21.69 -7.09 -12.37
N GLU A 139 -21.94 -6.38 -13.48
CA GLU A 139 -22.20 -7.00 -14.75
C GLU A 139 -20.90 -7.52 -15.38
N THR A 140 -20.96 -8.70 -15.99
CA THR A 140 -19.80 -9.35 -16.60
C THR A 140 -19.14 -8.49 -17.67
N VAL A 141 -19.94 -7.71 -18.42
CA VAL A 141 -19.43 -6.82 -19.47
C VAL A 141 -18.53 -5.70 -18.91
N TYR A 142 -18.71 -5.27 -17.66
CA TYR A 142 -17.89 -4.24 -17.00
C TYR A 142 -16.83 -4.84 -16.05
N THR A 143 -17.04 -6.04 -15.50
CA THR A 143 -16.07 -6.71 -14.60
C THR A 143 -15.01 -7.52 -15.33
N GLN A 144 -15.33 -7.99 -16.54
CA GLN A 144 -14.43 -8.75 -17.40
C GLN A 144 -14.50 -8.16 -18.81
N THR A 145 -14.26 -6.86 -18.92
CA THR A 145 -14.16 -6.15 -20.20
C THR A 145 -13.12 -6.86 -21.08
N GLY A 146 -13.61 -7.61 -22.06
CA GLY A 146 -12.84 -8.50 -22.94
C GLY A 146 -12.36 -7.83 -24.20
#